data_AF-A0A1F4F5T0-F1
#
_entry.id   AF-A0A1F4F5T0-F1
#
_cell.length_a   1.000
_cell.length_b   1.000
_cell.length_c   1.000
_cell.angle_alpha   90.00
_cell.angle_beta   90.00
_cell.angle_gamma   90.00
#
_symmetry.space_group_name_H-M   'P 1'
#
loop_
_entity.id
_entity.type
_entity.pdbx_description
1 polymer ?
#
loop_
_entity_poly.entity_id
_entity_poly.type
_entity_poly.pdbx_seq_one_letter_code
_entity_poly.pdbx_strand_id
1 'polypeptide(L)' 'MLEDGRKVTVELFRKLLAEELPKVRSHLGEEAWAAGKYVEGAKLFDSLTADDRYEEFLTLPAYRLID' A
#
# COMPACT_ATOMS: atom_id res chain seq x y z
N MET A 1 -7.52 -13.99 12.07
CA MET A 1 -8.67 -14.11 11.14
C MET A 1 -9.42 -12.79 11.16
N LEU A 2 -10.00 -12.39 10.04
CA LEU A 2 -10.92 -11.25 10.01
C LEU A 2 -12.24 -11.61 10.70
N GLU A 3 -13.03 -10.60 11.06
CA GLU A 3 -14.34 -10.78 11.72
C GLU A 3 -15.31 -11.61 10.88
N ASP A 4 -15.17 -11.58 9.55
CA ASP A 4 -15.96 -12.35 8.59
C ASP A 4 -15.48 -13.79 8.35
N GLY A 5 -14.47 -14.25 9.09
CA GLY A 5 -13.97 -15.61 8.99
C GLY A 5 -12.79 -15.80 8.00
N ARG A 6 -12.45 -14.80 7.18
CA ARG A 6 -11.35 -14.93 6.21
C ARG A 6 -9.98 -14.99 6.90
N LYS A 7 -9.08 -15.83 6.38
CA LYS A 7 -7.67 -15.85 6.79
C LYS A 7 -6.94 -14.64 6.22
N VAL A 8 -6.04 -14.07 7.01
CA VAL A 8 -5.15 -13.01 6.54
C VAL A 8 -4.02 -13.67 5.76
N THR A 9 -3.92 -13.36 4.46
CA THR A 9 -2.88 -13.86 3.55
C THR A 9 -2.34 -12.70 2.72
N VAL A 10 -1.13 -12.86 2.17
CA VAL A 10 -0.54 -11.88 1.23
C VAL A 10 -1.44 -11.67 0.01
N GLU A 11 -2.07 -12.74 -0.49
CA GLU A 11 -3.03 -12.66 -1.60
C GLU A 11 -4.24 -11.79 -1.24
N LEU A 12 -4.82 -11.99 -0.05
CA LEU A 12 -5.95 -11.18 0.41
C LEU A 12 -5.54 -9.71 0.57
N PHE A 13 -4.36 -9.45 1.14
CA PHE A 13 -3.83 -8.11 1.29
C PHE A 13 -3.65 -7.41 -0.08
N ARG A 14 -3.01 -8.07 -1.04
CA ARG A 14 -2.80 -7.52 -2.40
C ARG A 14 -4.10 -7.23 -3.12
N LYS A 15 -5.10 -8.11 -2.96
CA LYS A 15 -6.45 -7.90 -3.50
C LYS A 15 -7.07 -6.63 -2.91
N LEU A 16 -7.05 -6.49 -1.58
CA LEU A 16 -7.61 -5.31 -0.91
C LEU A 16 -6.87 -4.02 -1.32
N LEU A 17 -5.54 -4.06 -1.39
CA LEU A 17 -4.75 -2.91 -1.84
C LEU A 17 -5.16 -2.42 -3.24
N ALA A 18 -5.36 -3.36 -4.17
CA ALA A 18 -5.82 -3.05 -5.53
C ALA A 18 -7.26 -2.52 -5.57
N GLU A 19 -8.14 -2.99 -4.67
CA GLU A 19 -9.53 -2.52 -4.55
C GLU A 19 -9.64 -1.13 -3.91
N GLU A 20 -8.77 -0.80 -2.95
CA GLU A 20 -8.81 0.47 -2.23
C GLU A 20 -8.12 1.61 -2.98
N LEU A 21 -7.06 1.34 -3.75
CA LEU A 21 -6.30 2.38 -4.44
C LEU A 21 -7.15 3.26 -5.39
N PRO A 22 -8.08 2.72 -6.20
CA PRO A 22 -9.00 3.54 -6.99
C PRO A 22 -9.97 4.37 -6.12
N LYS A 23 -10.35 3.90 -4.94
CA LYS A 23 -11.22 4.65 -4.02
C LYS A 23 -10.48 5.85 -3.43
N VAL A 24 -9.19 5.68 -3.12
CA VAL A 24 -8.32 6.80 -2.71
C VAL A 24 -8.26 7.86 -3.80
N ARG A 25 -8.06 7.48 -5.07
CA ARG A 25 -8.13 8.42 -6.21
C ARG A 25 -9.45 9.16 -6.27
N SER A 26 -10.57 8.43 -6.17
CA SER A 26 -11.91 9.02 -6.19
C SER A 26 -12.14 10.00 -5.03
N HIS A 27 -11.59 9.70 -3.85
CA HIS A 27 -11.74 10.56 -2.67
C HIS A 27 -10.91 11.85 -2.76
N LEU A 28 -9.70 11.75 -3.31
CA LEU A 28 -8.76 12.88 -3.44
C LEU A 28 -9.10 13.80 -4.62
N GLY A 29 -9.73 13.25 -5.66
CA GLY A 29 -9.88 13.93 -6.94
C GLY A 29 -8.60 13.90 -7.77
N GLU A 30 -8.73 14.21 -9.07
CA GLU A 30 -7.65 14.04 -10.04
C GLU A 30 -6.43 14.93 -9.77
N GLU A 31 -6.63 16.16 -9.31
CA GLU A 31 -5.52 17.10 -9.05
C GLU A 31 -4.62 16.61 -7.91
N ALA A 32 -5.20 16.31 -6.75
CA ALA A 32 -4.44 15.81 -5.60
C ALA A 32 -3.85 14.42 -5.87
N TRP A 33 -4.56 13.57 -6.61
CA TRP A 33 -4.05 12.28 -7.06
C TRP A 33 -2.80 12.44 -7.94
N ALA A 34 -2.85 13.31 -8.95
CA ALA A 34 -1.77 13.54 -9.89
C ALA A 34 -0.55 14.22 -9.23
N ALA A 35 -0.77 15.04 -8.21
CA ALA A 35 0.30 15.68 -7.44
C ALA A 35 0.99 14.72 -6.45
N GLY A 36 0.33 13.62 -6.07
CA GLY A 36 0.86 12.64 -5.12
C GLY A 36 1.58 11.47 -5.77
N LYS A 37 2.31 10.71 -4.94
CA LYS A 37 3.02 9.47 -5.33
C LYS A 37 2.28 8.22 -4.87
N TYR A 38 0.96 8.17 -5.07
CA TYR A 38 0.12 7.10 -4.50
C TYR A 38 0.37 5.73 -5.10
N VAL A 39 0.74 5.67 -6.39
CA VAL A 39 1.08 4.42 -7.06
C VAL A 39 2.40 3.87 -6.52
N GLU A 40 3.40 4.71 -6.35
CA GLU A 40 4.69 4.37 -5.74
C GLU A 40 4.51 3.97 -4.27
N GLY A 41 3.68 4.72 -3.52
CA GLY A 41 3.32 4.42 -2.15
C GLY A 41 2.66 3.04 -2.01
N ALA A 42 1.72 2.70 -2.90
CA ALA A 42 1.10 1.37 -2.92
C ALA A 42 2.13 0.26 -3.19
N LYS A 43 3.08 0.47 -4.11
CA LYS A 43 4.16 -0.50 -4.38
C LYS A 43 5.09 -0.67 -3.18
N LEU A 44 5.48 0.42 -2.53
CA LEU A 44 6.29 0.38 -1.32
C LEU A 44 5.56 -0.37 -0.21
N PHE A 45 4.27 -0.08 -0.02
CA PHE A 45 3.44 -0.72 0.99
C PHE A 45 3.25 -2.23 0.73
N ASP A 46 3.10 -2.64 -0.54
CA ASP A 46 3.11 -4.05 -0.90
C ASP A 46 4.41 -4.73 -0.49
N SER A 47 5.57 -4.15 -0.85
CA SER A 47 6.86 -4.74 -0.50
C SER A 47 7.06 -4.85 1.01
N LEU A 48 6.73 -3.80 1.77
CA LEU A 48 6.89 -3.77 3.23
C LEU A 48 6.01 -4.79 3.95
N THR A 49 4.82 -5.06 3.42
CA THR A 49 3.84 -5.93 4.07
C THR A 49 4.01 -7.40 3.65
N ALA A 50 4.48 -7.65 2.43
CA ALA A 50 4.57 -8.98 1.83
C ALA A 50 5.99 -9.56 1.77
N ASP A 51 7.03 -8.80 2.13
CA ASP A 51 8.39 -9.33 2.27
C ASP A 51 8.48 -10.22 3.52
N ASP A 52 9.19 -11.34 3.40
CA ASP A 52 9.48 -12.25 4.51
C ASP A 52 10.44 -11.62 5.54
N ARG A 53 11.15 -10.56 5.14
CA ARG A 53 12.05 -9.78 6.00
C ARG A 53 11.34 -8.53 6.49
N TYR A 54 11.15 -8.48 7.81
CA TYR A 54 10.60 -7.32 8.48
C TYR A 54 11.64 -6.18 8.53
N GLU A 55 11.33 -5.07 7.87
CA GLU A 55 12.07 -3.82 8.02
C GLU A 55 11.64 -3.13 9.32
N GLU A 56 12.60 -2.78 10.18
CA GLU A 56 12.33 -2.21 11.51
C GLU A 56 11.57 -0.87 11.44
N PHE A 57 11.83 -0.09 10.38
CA PHE A 57 11.17 1.18 10.14
C PHE A 57 10.80 1.33 8.67
N LEU A 58 9.53 1.60 8.40
CA LEU A 58 9.01 1.91 7.05
C LEU A 58 9.71 3.11 6.40
N THR A 59 10.29 4.00 7.21
CA THR A 59 10.98 5.19 6.73
C THR A 59 12.29 4.87 6.03
N LEU A 60 12.99 3.79 6.39
CA LEU A 60 14.26 3.43 5.76
C LEU A 60 14.11 3.17 4.25
N PRO A 61 13.19 2.30 3.79
CA PRO A 61 12.92 2.16 2.36
C PRO A 61 12.24 3.37 1.76
N ALA A 62 11.39 4.09 2.49
CA ALA A 62 10.75 5.31 1.98
C ALA A 62 11.78 6.42 1.66
N TYR A 63 12.77 6.62 2.53
CA TYR A 63 13.83 7.61 2.34
C TYR A 63 14.68 7.33 1.09
N ARG A 64 14.84 6.06 0.69
CA ARG A 64 15.54 5.70 -0.56
C ARG A 64 14.79 6.15 -1.83
N LEU A 65 13.52 6.55 -1.70
CA LEU A 65 12.65 7.01 -2.80
C LEU A 65 12.45 8.53 -2.81
N ILE A 66 13.12 9.23 -1.90
CA ILE A 66 13.10 10.69 -1.76
C ILE A 66 14.51 11.16 -2.11
N ASP A 67 14.61 12.08 -3.07
CA ASP A 67 15.89 12.72 -3.45
C ASP A 67 16.44 13.61 -2.32
#